data_AF-A0A520J5U6-F1
#
_entry.id   AF-A0A520J5U6-F1
#
_cell.length_a   1.000
_cell.length_b   1.000
_cell.length_c   1.000
_cell.angle_alpha   90.00
_cell.angle_beta   90.00
_cell.angle_gamma   90.00
#
_symmetry.space_group_name_H-M   'P 1'
#
loop_
_entity.id
_entity.type
_entity.pdbx_description
1 polymer ?
#
loop_
_entity_poly.entity_id
_entity_poly.type
_entity_poly.pdbx_seq_one_letter_code
_entity_poly.pdbx_strand_id
1 'polypeptide(L)'
;MKPVIALVGRPNVGKSTLFNRMTRSRDALVADMPGLTRDRHYGEGRIGERPFLVIDTGGFEPVAKEGIMHEMALQTRQAVAEADVVVFIVDGRQGLTPHDKTITDFLRKSGRKVMLVVNKSEGMKYTAVTADFYELGMGDPYVISAAHGDGVTDLVVEALDAAFAARPDEPAELEHVDHGIKIAIVGRPNVGKSTLINTLVGEQRVIAFDMPGTTRDSIEVPFERDGKKFTLIDTAGIRRRGKIFEAIEKFSVVKTMQSIADANVVVLLL
;
A
#
# COMPACT_ATOMS: atom_id res chain seq x y z
N MET A 1 -9.33 -6.79 1.17
CA MET A 1 -8.33 -5.85 0.60
C MET A 1 -6.93 -6.44 0.59
N LYS A 2 -6.20 -6.26 -0.51
CA LYS A 2 -4.79 -6.69 -0.67
C LYS A 2 -3.86 -6.00 0.35
N PRO A 3 -2.94 -6.72 1.01
CA PRO A 3 -1.93 -6.11 1.88
C PRO A 3 -1.06 -5.08 1.15
N VAL A 4 -0.65 -4.03 1.85
CA VAL A 4 0.20 -2.96 1.31
C VAL A 4 1.58 -2.98 1.95
N ILE A 5 2.62 -3.13 1.14
CA ILE A 5 4.02 -3.14 1.55
C ILE A 5 4.70 -1.85 1.07
N ALA A 6 5.25 -1.04 1.97
CA ALA A 6 6.04 0.13 1.60
C ALA A 6 7.55 -0.15 1.70
N LEU A 7 8.29 0.14 0.64
CA LEU A 7 9.75 0.03 0.62
C LEU A 7 10.36 1.39 1.00
N VAL A 8 11.04 1.45 2.14
CA VAL A 8 11.64 2.68 2.67
C VAL A 8 13.13 2.49 2.86
N GLY A 9 13.91 3.55 2.66
CA GLY A 9 15.35 3.53 2.84
C GLY A 9 16.02 4.67 2.09
N ARG A 10 17.26 4.98 2.47
CA ARG A 10 18.06 6.04 1.82
C ARG A 10 18.26 5.75 0.32
N PRO A 11 18.68 6.73 -0.49
CA PRO A 11 19.00 6.49 -1.90
C PRO A 11 20.00 5.34 -2.11
N ASN A 12 19.87 4.65 -3.24
CA ASN A 12 20.81 3.60 -3.70
C ASN A 12 20.94 2.32 -2.86
N VAL A 13 20.11 2.09 -1.84
CA VAL A 13 20.10 0.81 -1.08
C VAL A 13 19.49 -0.37 -1.85
N GLY A 14 18.88 -0.12 -3.03
CA GLY A 14 18.29 -1.15 -3.88
C GLY A 14 16.77 -1.32 -3.76
N LYS A 15 16.03 -0.30 -3.29
CA LYS A 15 14.56 -0.28 -3.24
C LYS A 15 13.92 -0.62 -4.59
N SER A 16 14.28 0.10 -5.65
CA SER A 16 13.69 -0.12 -6.97
C SER A 16 14.06 -1.49 -7.58
N THR A 17 15.22 -2.05 -7.20
CA THR A 17 15.59 -3.42 -7.56
C THR A 17 14.68 -4.43 -6.86
N LEU A 18 14.43 -4.24 -5.57
CA LEU A 18 13.51 -5.09 -4.81
C LEU A 18 12.07 -4.94 -5.31
N PHE A 19 11.60 -3.70 -5.51
CA PHE A 19 10.30 -3.39 -6.10
C PHE A 19 10.08 -4.17 -7.40
N ASN A 20 10.99 -4.01 -8.36
CA ASN A 20 10.91 -4.70 -9.65
C ASN A 20 10.90 -6.22 -9.50
N ARG A 21 11.57 -6.77 -8.50
CA ARG A 21 11.56 -8.21 -8.25
C ARG A 21 10.23 -8.67 -7.66
N MET A 22 9.66 -7.90 -6.74
CA MET A 22 8.34 -8.17 -6.14
C MET A 22 7.20 -8.05 -7.15
N THR A 23 7.36 -7.20 -8.17
CA THR A 23 6.34 -6.91 -9.21
C THR A 23 6.59 -7.61 -10.55
N ARG A 24 7.55 -8.53 -10.66
CA ARG A 24 7.84 -9.27 -11.92
C ARG A 24 7.19 -10.66 -11.99
N SER A 25 6.19 -10.96 -11.16
CA SER A 25 5.36 -12.16 -11.37
C SER A 25 4.63 -12.04 -12.71
N ARG A 26 4.39 -13.16 -13.41
CA ARG A 26 3.76 -13.18 -14.75
C ARG A 26 2.41 -12.45 -14.83
N ASP A 27 1.75 -12.23 -13.69
CA ASP A 27 0.44 -11.57 -13.56
C ASP A 27 0.52 -10.15 -12.96
N ALA A 28 1.71 -9.61 -12.72
CA ALA A 28 1.87 -8.32 -12.08
C ALA A 28 1.63 -7.16 -13.06
N LEU A 29 0.73 -6.25 -12.67
CA LEU A 29 0.52 -4.98 -13.34
C LEU A 29 1.43 -3.93 -12.69
N VAL A 30 2.41 -3.44 -13.44
CA VAL A 30 3.22 -2.26 -13.08
C VAL A 30 2.56 -1.05 -13.73
N ALA A 31 2.07 -0.12 -12.92
CA ALA A 31 1.41 1.08 -13.41
C ALA A 31 2.38 2.27 -13.31
N ASP A 32 3.02 2.62 -14.42
CA ASP A 32 3.69 3.92 -14.58
C ASP A 32 2.62 4.96 -14.99
N MET A 33 1.81 5.44 -14.03
CA MET A 33 0.75 6.41 -14.34
C MET A 33 1.30 7.85 -14.39
N PRO A 34 1.30 8.52 -15.57
CA PRO A 34 1.68 9.92 -15.67
C PRO A 34 0.62 10.80 -14.99
N GLY A 35 1.03 11.66 -14.05
CA GLY A 35 0.16 12.69 -13.45
C GLY A 35 -0.11 12.57 -11.95
N LEU A 36 0.39 11.52 -11.28
CA LEU A 36 0.38 11.40 -9.82
C LEU A 36 1.84 11.42 -9.32
N THR A 37 2.32 12.58 -8.86
CA THR A 37 3.64 12.83 -8.22
C THR A 37 4.79 11.91 -8.68
N ARG A 38 5.66 12.47 -9.52
CA ARG A 38 6.75 11.86 -10.33
C ARG A 38 7.73 10.87 -9.64
N ASP A 39 7.58 10.56 -8.35
CA ASP A 39 8.58 9.87 -7.53
C ASP A 39 8.12 8.55 -6.88
N ARG A 40 6.85 8.13 -7.04
CA ARG A 40 6.34 6.87 -6.45
C ARG A 40 5.96 5.84 -7.50
N HIS A 41 6.53 4.65 -7.41
CA HIS A 41 6.12 3.51 -8.23
C HIS A 41 5.19 2.62 -7.42
N TYR A 42 4.06 2.28 -8.02
CA TYR A 42 3.09 1.33 -7.48
C TYR A 42 3.10 0.09 -8.35
N GLY A 43 3.10 -1.07 -7.72
CA GLY A 43 3.03 -2.32 -8.44
C GLY A 43 2.27 -3.36 -7.65
N GLU A 44 1.65 -4.26 -8.38
CA GLU A 44 1.08 -5.47 -7.81
C GLU A 44 2.12 -6.59 -7.83
N GLY A 45 2.22 -7.33 -6.74
CA GLY A 45 3.02 -8.54 -6.64
C GLY A 45 2.18 -9.71 -6.16
N ARG A 46 2.68 -10.94 -6.36
CA ARG A 46 1.98 -12.16 -5.95
C ARG A 46 2.97 -13.23 -5.50
N ILE A 47 2.70 -13.83 -4.34
CA ILE A 47 3.37 -15.08 -3.89
C ILE A 47 2.31 -16.16 -3.71
N GLY A 48 2.40 -17.21 -4.54
CA GLY A 48 1.35 -18.24 -4.62
C GLY A 48 -0.01 -17.60 -4.94
N GLU A 49 -0.99 -17.84 -4.08
CA GLU A 49 -2.34 -17.28 -4.21
C GLU A 49 -2.55 -15.98 -3.40
N ARG A 50 -1.48 -15.37 -2.86
CA ARG A 50 -1.55 -14.17 -2.02
C ARG A 50 -1.09 -12.92 -2.80
N PRO A 51 -2.02 -12.12 -3.36
CA PRO A 51 -1.68 -10.86 -4.01
C PRO A 51 -1.42 -9.75 -2.99
N PHE A 52 -0.56 -8.81 -3.34
CA PHE A 52 -0.23 -7.64 -2.51
C PHE A 52 0.13 -6.43 -3.36
N LEU A 53 0.01 -5.25 -2.78
CA LEU A 53 0.49 -4.00 -3.36
C LEU A 53 1.85 -3.65 -2.76
N VAL A 54 2.77 -3.19 -3.60
CA VAL A 54 4.06 -2.65 -3.17
C VAL A 54 4.23 -1.21 -3.64
N ILE A 55 4.78 -0.38 -2.76
CA ILE A 55 5.02 1.04 -2.99
C ILE A 55 6.52 1.30 -2.85
N ASP A 56 7.17 1.80 -3.91
CA ASP A 56 8.52 2.38 -3.80
C ASP A 56 8.38 3.85 -3.42
N THR A 57 8.84 4.23 -2.23
CA THR A 57 8.70 5.61 -1.72
C THR A 57 9.73 6.58 -2.29
N GLY A 58 10.62 6.12 -3.18
CA GLY A 58 11.79 6.88 -3.59
C GLY A 58 12.84 7.00 -2.48
N GLY A 59 14.03 7.51 -2.79
CA GLY A 59 15.10 7.71 -1.79
C GLY A 59 14.65 8.63 -0.66
N PHE A 60 14.55 8.13 0.57
CA PHE A 60 14.17 8.96 1.71
C PHE A 60 15.37 9.80 2.19
N GLU A 61 15.25 11.12 2.10
CA GLU A 61 16.20 12.08 2.64
C GLU A 61 15.50 12.98 3.69
N PRO A 62 15.73 12.75 4.99
CA PRO A 62 14.98 13.43 6.06
C PRO A 62 15.42 14.86 6.37
N VAL A 63 16.43 15.41 5.67
CA VAL A 63 17.14 16.62 6.11
C VAL A 63 16.71 17.91 5.39
N ALA A 64 15.81 17.83 4.41
CA ALA A 64 15.43 19.01 3.65
C ALA A 64 14.27 19.79 4.29
N LYS A 65 14.56 21.05 4.61
CA LYS A 65 13.59 21.99 5.19
C LYS A 65 12.76 22.71 4.12
N GLU A 66 13.22 22.77 2.87
CA GLU A 66 12.54 23.40 1.73
C GLU A 66 12.90 22.68 0.41
N GLY A 67 12.09 22.86 -0.63
CA GLY A 67 12.34 22.29 -1.97
C GLY A 67 11.87 20.84 -2.16
N ILE A 68 12.26 20.24 -3.29
CA ILE A 68 11.82 18.91 -3.77
C ILE A 68 12.00 17.83 -2.69
N MET A 69 13.10 17.89 -1.95
CA MET A 69 13.43 16.92 -0.91
C MET A 69 12.47 16.98 0.32
N HIS A 70 11.90 18.15 0.66
CA HIS A 70 10.89 18.25 1.72
C HIS A 70 9.58 17.56 1.31
N GLU A 71 9.21 17.73 0.04
CA GLU A 71 8.04 17.08 -0.54
C GLU A 71 8.20 15.56 -0.59
N MET A 72 9.39 15.05 -0.93
CA MET A 72 9.73 13.62 -0.88
C MET A 72 9.59 13.03 0.54
N ALA A 73 9.98 13.79 1.57
CA ALA A 73 9.80 13.37 2.96
C ALA A 73 8.31 13.26 3.34
N LEU A 74 7.48 14.25 2.98
CA LEU A 74 6.03 14.20 3.20
C LEU A 74 5.36 13.03 2.47
N GLN A 75 5.79 12.74 1.25
CA GLN A 75 5.28 11.62 0.45
C GLN A 75 5.66 10.27 1.04
N THR A 76 6.89 10.10 1.54
CA THR A 76 7.31 8.87 2.23
C THR A 76 6.54 8.67 3.53
N ARG A 77 6.27 9.76 4.27
CA ARG A 77 5.40 9.68 5.46
C ARG A 77 4.02 9.16 5.13
N GLN A 78 3.44 9.64 4.03
CA GLN A 78 2.14 9.18 3.58
C GLN A 78 2.16 7.69 3.17
N ALA A 79 3.18 7.26 2.42
CA ALA A 79 3.30 5.84 2.04
C ALA A 79 3.47 4.92 3.26
N VAL A 80 4.26 5.33 4.26
CA VAL A 80 4.37 4.61 5.53
C VAL A 80 3.04 4.59 6.27
N ALA A 81 2.32 5.70 6.30
CA ALA A 81 1.02 5.78 6.96
C ALA A 81 -0.06 4.91 6.28
N GLU A 82 0.07 4.63 4.98
CA GLU A 82 -0.88 3.83 4.19
C GLU A 82 -0.48 2.33 4.12
N ALA A 83 0.72 1.97 4.57
CA ALA A 83 1.21 0.59 4.52
C ALA A 83 0.74 -0.27 5.71
N ASP A 84 0.47 -1.54 5.44
CA ASP A 84 0.28 -2.56 6.48
C ASP A 84 1.64 -2.94 7.09
N VAL A 85 2.66 -3.10 6.24
CA VAL A 85 4.03 -3.41 6.63
C VAL A 85 5.02 -2.49 5.91
N VAL A 86 6.01 -2.00 6.66
CA VAL A 86 7.11 -1.21 6.13
C VAL A 86 8.36 -2.08 6.05
N VAL A 87 8.92 -2.22 4.86
CA VAL A 87 10.20 -2.87 4.61
C VAL A 87 11.28 -1.78 4.57
N PHE A 88 12.06 -1.69 5.65
CA PHE A 88 13.15 -0.73 5.77
C PHE A 88 14.45 -1.33 5.28
N ILE A 89 14.94 -0.85 4.13
CA ILE A 89 16.09 -1.39 3.42
C ILE A 89 17.35 -0.57 3.70
N VAL A 90 18.40 -1.27 4.11
CA VAL A 90 19.77 -0.76 4.27
C VAL A 90 20.74 -1.50 3.35
N ASP A 91 21.92 -0.93 3.11
CA ASP A 91 22.94 -1.49 2.22
C ASP A 91 24.02 -2.21 3.04
N GLY A 92 24.06 -3.54 2.96
CA GLY A 92 25.02 -4.36 3.69
C GLY A 92 26.48 -4.18 3.28
N ARG A 93 26.75 -3.63 2.09
CA ARG A 93 28.13 -3.36 1.62
C ARG A 93 28.65 -2.04 2.14
N GLN A 94 27.77 -1.05 2.29
CA GLN A 94 28.13 0.27 2.79
C GLN A 94 28.08 0.36 4.32
N GLY A 95 27.41 -0.60 4.96
CA GLY A 95 27.22 -0.60 6.41
C GLY A 95 26.25 0.50 6.87
N LEU A 96 26.23 0.71 8.18
CA LEU A 96 25.31 1.64 8.83
C LEU A 96 25.70 3.11 8.60
N THR A 97 24.74 3.94 8.18
CA THR A 97 24.96 5.37 7.96
C THR A 97 24.11 6.25 8.91
N PRO A 98 24.48 7.53 9.12
CA PRO A 98 23.64 8.48 9.88
C PRO A 98 22.23 8.68 9.28
N HIS A 99 22.08 8.51 7.96
CA HIS A 99 20.78 8.60 7.30
C HIS A 99 19.87 7.45 7.74
N ASP A 100 20.42 6.24 7.90
CA ASP A 100 19.68 5.07 8.37
C ASP A 100 19.18 5.27 9.81
N LYS A 101 19.98 5.91 10.68
CA LYS A 101 19.55 6.28 12.05
C LYS A 101 18.39 7.27 12.02
N THR A 102 18.45 8.30 11.16
CA THR A 102 17.36 9.28 11.03
C THR A 102 16.07 8.64 10.49
N ILE A 103 16.17 7.74 9.51
CA ILE A 103 15.02 6.95 9.01
C ILE A 103 14.43 6.10 10.13
N THR A 104 15.27 5.43 10.90
CA THR A 104 14.87 4.58 12.01
C THR A 104 14.04 5.34 13.05
N ASP A 105 14.50 6.52 13.46
CA ASP A 105 13.78 7.36 14.42
C ASP A 105 12.41 7.82 13.91
N PHE A 106 12.30 8.07 12.61
CA PHE A 106 11.03 8.36 11.97
C PHE A 106 10.10 7.13 11.97
N LEU A 107 10.61 5.97 11.54
CA LEU A 107 9.83 4.74 11.42
C LEU A 107 9.33 4.23 12.78
N ARG A 108 10.13 4.35 13.84
CA ARG A 108 9.72 4.01 15.23
C ARG A 108 8.49 4.78 15.69
N LYS A 109 8.35 6.04 15.25
CA LYS A 109 7.21 6.90 15.61
C LYS A 109 5.97 6.64 14.75
N SER A 110 6.08 5.85 13.68
CA SER A 110 4.96 5.60 12.76
C SER A 110 3.90 4.67 13.32
N GLY A 111 4.23 3.85 14.32
CA GLY A 111 3.33 2.82 14.86
C GLY A 111 3.08 1.63 13.91
N ARG A 112 3.73 1.60 12.74
CA ARG A 112 3.60 0.51 11.76
C ARG A 112 4.58 -0.62 12.07
N LYS A 113 4.24 -1.84 11.64
CA LYS A 113 5.18 -2.97 11.66
C LYS A 113 6.31 -2.68 10.68
N VAL A 114 7.54 -2.65 11.19
CA VAL A 114 8.74 -2.43 10.37
C VAL A 114 9.58 -3.70 10.34
N MET A 115 10.02 -4.09 9.15
CA MET A 115 10.97 -5.17 8.93
C MET A 115 12.27 -4.57 8.43
N LEU A 116 13.35 -4.75 9.19
CA LEU A 116 14.69 -4.30 8.79
C LEU A 116 15.30 -5.31 7.80
N VAL A 117 15.73 -4.81 6.65
CA VAL A 117 16.26 -5.61 5.55
C VAL A 117 17.64 -5.10 5.14
N VAL A 118 18.65 -5.96 5.29
CA VAL A 118 20.01 -5.72 4.80
C VAL A 118 20.12 -6.29 3.39
N ASN A 119 20.11 -5.40 2.40
CA ASN A 119 20.22 -5.76 1.00
C ASN A 119 21.69 -5.76 0.53
N LYS A 120 21.94 -6.32 -0.67
CA LYS A 120 23.27 -6.45 -1.29
C LYS A 120 24.21 -7.36 -0.52
N SER A 121 23.67 -8.46 0.02
CA SER A 121 24.40 -9.40 0.89
C SER A 121 25.25 -10.45 0.16
N GLU A 122 25.45 -10.30 -1.15
CA GLU A 122 26.05 -11.32 -1.99
C GLU A 122 27.46 -11.70 -1.50
N GLY A 123 27.70 -12.98 -1.25
CA GLY A 123 29.02 -13.49 -0.85
C GLY A 123 29.46 -13.09 0.57
N MET A 124 28.59 -12.47 1.37
CA MET A 124 28.91 -12.05 2.75
C MET A 124 28.39 -13.06 3.77
N LYS A 125 29.13 -13.20 4.88
CA LYS A 125 28.67 -14.00 6.03
C LYS A 125 27.59 -13.23 6.79
N TYR A 126 26.52 -13.92 7.19
CA TYR A 126 25.40 -13.33 7.93
C TYR A 126 25.86 -12.50 9.13
N THR A 127 26.72 -13.06 10.00
CA THR A 127 27.20 -12.37 11.20
C THR A 127 27.99 -11.10 10.92
N ALA A 128 28.69 -11.04 9.78
CA ALA A 128 29.47 -9.87 9.40
C ALA A 128 28.58 -8.76 8.84
N VAL A 129 27.55 -9.13 8.07
CA VAL A 129 26.68 -8.14 7.42
C VAL A 129 25.65 -7.55 8.37
N THR A 130 25.23 -8.27 9.42
CA THR A 130 24.16 -7.81 10.33
C THR A 130 24.65 -7.10 11.59
N ALA A 131 25.92 -7.27 11.97
CA ALA A 131 26.47 -6.78 13.24
C ALA A 131 26.17 -5.29 13.50
N ASP A 132 26.47 -4.44 12.53
CA ASP A 132 26.27 -2.98 12.66
C ASP A 132 24.80 -2.59 12.74
N PHE A 133 23.91 -3.37 12.13
CA PHE A 133 22.49 -3.01 12.01
C PHE A 133 21.67 -3.37 13.24
N TYR A 134 22.19 -4.21 14.15
CA TYR A 134 21.60 -4.42 15.46
C TYR A 134 21.54 -3.12 16.29
N GLU A 135 22.45 -2.17 16.06
CA GLU A 135 22.42 -0.83 16.70
C GLU A 135 21.12 -0.07 16.42
N LEU A 136 20.45 -0.37 15.29
CA LEU A 136 19.19 0.28 14.95
C LEU A 136 18.05 -0.16 15.86
N GLY A 137 18.19 -1.26 16.61
CA GLY A 137 17.18 -1.76 17.54
C GLY A 137 15.82 -1.95 16.87
N MET A 138 15.80 -2.57 15.69
CA MET A 138 14.61 -2.84 14.87
C MET A 138 14.31 -4.34 14.76
N GLY A 139 14.81 -5.15 15.71
CA GLY A 139 14.74 -6.61 15.67
C GLY A 139 15.85 -7.24 14.83
N ASP A 140 15.70 -8.53 14.53
CA ASP A 140 16.65 -9.28 13.72
C ASP A 140 16.59 -8.86 12.24
N PRO A 141 17.71 -8.48 11.61
CA PRO A 141 17.71 -8.07 10.22
C PRO A 141 17.51 -9.26 9.28
N TYR A 142 16.61 -9.09 8.30
CA TYR A 142 16.50 -9.97 7.15
C TYR A 142 17.62 -9.67 6.17
N VAL A 143 18.31 -10.69 5.69
CA VAL A 143 19.43 -10.54 4.77
C VAL A 143 19.00 -11.01 3.40
N ILE A 144 19.10 -10.13 2.40
CA ILE A 144 18.65 -10.43 1.04
C ILE A 144 19.68 -10.00 -0.02
N SER A 145 19.54 -10.57 -1.21
CA SER A 145 20.03 -9.99 -2.45
C SER A 145 18.85 -9.69 -3.37
N ALA A 146 18.45 -8.42 -3.48
CA ALA A 146 17.44 -8.04 -4.46
C ALA A 146 17.92 -8.25 -5.91
N ALA A 147 19.24 -8.17 -6.16
CA ALA A 147 19.81 -8.34 -7.48
C ALA A 147 19.75 -9.82 -7.94
N HIS A 148 20.04 -10.77 -7.05
CA HIS A 148 20.07 -12.20 -7.37
C HIS A 148 18.77 -12.93 -7.00
N GLY A 149 18.04 -12.44 -6.01
CA GLY A 149 16.75 -12.97 -5.55
C GLY A 149 16.81 -13.66 -4.19
N ASP A 150 17.99 -13.82 -3.62
CA ASP A 150 18.20 -14.52 -2.36
C ASP A 150 17.43 -13.85 -1.22
N GLY A 151 16.68 -14.65 -0.45
CA GLY A 151 15.90 -14.20 0.71
C GLY A 151 14.68 -13.33 0.39
N VAL A 152 14.43 -12.97 -0.87
CA VAL A 152 13.32 -12.07 -1.25
C VAL A 152 11.96 -12.74 -1.06
N THR A 153 11.83 -14.01 -1.45
CA THR A 153 10.56 -14.75 -1.26
C THR A 153 10.21 -14.87 0.22
N ASP A 154 11.17 -15.25 1.05
CA ASP A 154 10.96 -15.41 2.50
C ASP A 154 10.61 -14.08 3.17
N LEU A 155 11.30 -13.00 2.80
CA LEU A 155 10.98 -11.63 3.24
C LEU A 155 9.52 -11.26 2.94
N VAL A 156 9.06 -11.53 1.71
CA VAL A 156 7.69 -11.16 1.32
C VAL A 156 6.67 -12.08 2.00
N VAL A 157 6.94 -13.37 2.14
CA VAL A 157 6.08 -14.31 2.90
C VAL A 157 5.86 -13.79 4.31
N GLU A 158 6.94 -13.46 5.03
CA GLU A 158 6.88 -12.94 6.38
C GLU A 158 6.17 -11.57 6.44
N ALA A 159 6.43 -10.68 5.46
CA ALA A 159 5.75 -9.40 5.38
C ALA A 159 4.23 -9.56 5.22
N LEU A 160 3.78 -10.55 4.44
CA LEU A 160 2.36 -10.86 4.30
C LEU A 160 1.80 -11.44 5.59
N ASP A 161 2.50 -12.39 6.21
CA ASP A 161 2.06 -13.01 7.47
C ASP A 161 1.92 -11.96 8.58
N ALA A 162 2.88 -11.03 8.69
CA ALA A 162 2.82 -9.91 9.61
C ALA A 162 1.66 -8.93 9.27
N ALA A 163 1.40 -8.68 7.98
CA ALA A 163 0.30 -7.82 7.55
C ALA A 163 -1.06 -8.44 7.89
N PHE A 164 -1.22 -9.76 7.73
CA PHE A 164 -2.45 -10.48 8.07
C PHE A 164 -2.64 -10.61 9.59
N ALA A 165 -1.58 -10.91 10.34
CA ALA A 165 -1.66 -11.00 11.81
C ALA A 165 -2.00 -9.67 12.48
N ALA A 166 -1.67 -8.54 11.84
CA ALA A 166 -2.04 -7.21 12.32
C ALA A 166 -3.52 -6.86 12.03
N ARG A 167 -4.23 -7.65 11.21
CA ARG A 167 -5.67 -7.47 10.98
C ARG A 167 -6.41 -8.13 12.14
N PRO A 168 -7.38 -7.45 12.78
CA PRO A 168 -8.27 -8.10 13.72
C PRO A 168 -8.95 -9.28 13.01
N ASP A 169 -9.15 -10.39 13.71
CA ASP A 169 -9.83 -11.58 13.18
C ASP A 169 -11.16 -11.17 12.55
N GLU A 170 -11.18 -10.97 11.23
CA GLU A 170 -12.41 -11.16 10.48
C GLU A 170 -12.68 -12.65 10.60
N PRO A 171 -13.81 -13.08 11.19
CA PRO A 171 -14.17 -14.48 11.11
C PRO A 171 -14.06 -14.87 9.64
N ALA A 172 -13.36 -15.97 9.38
CA ALA A 172 -13.28 -16.55 8.05
C ALA A 172 -14.69 -16.99 7.66
N GLU A 173 -15.54 -16.04 7.26
CA GLU A 173 -16.81 -16.30 6.63
C GLU A 173 -16.48 -16.75 5.22
N LEU A 174 -16.21 -18.06 5.13
CA LEU A 174 -16.37 -18.88 3.94
C LEU A 174 -17.84 -18.95 3.50
N GLU A 175 -18.61 -17.89 3.66
CA GLU A 175 -19.83 -17.70 2.88
C GLU A 175 -19.42 -16.90 1.66
N HIS A 176 -19.50 -17.51 0.49
CA HIS A 176 -19.57 -16.77 -0.77
C HIS A 176 -20.85 -15.93 -0.71
N VAL A 177 -20.82 -14.81 0.00
CA VAL A 177 -21.83 -13.77 -0.13
C VAL A 177 -21.68 -13.30 -1.57
N ASP A 178 -22.68 -13.59 -2.40
CA ASP A 178 -22.72 -13.11 -3.77
C ASP A 178 -22.85 -11.58 -3.74
N HIS A 179 -21.70 -10.91 -3.65
CA HIS A 179 -21.55 -9.47 -3.68
C HIS A 179 -21.91 -8.90 -5.07
N GLY A 180 -22.27 -9.75 -6.04
CA GLY A 180 -22.55 -9.36 -7.40
C GLY A 180 -21.35 -8.73 -8.08
N ILE A 181 -21.59 -7.94 -9.12
CA ILE A 181 -20.53 -7.29 -9.89
C ILE A 181 -20.00 -6.09 -9.08
N LYS A 182 -18.74 -6.15 -8.69
CA LYS A 182 -18.03 -5.05 -8.02
C LYS A 182 -17.65 -3.96 -9.02
N ILE A 183 -18.07 -2.73 -8.78
CA ILE A 183 -17.85 -1.56 -9.63
C ILE A 183 -17.06 -0.50 -8.84
N ALA A 184 -15.91 -0.08 -9.35
CA ALA A 184 -15.18 1.08 -8.83
C ALA A 184 -15.38 2.31 -9.74
N ILE A 185 -15.67 3.46 -9.14
CA ILE A 185 -15.81 4.74 -9.86
C ILE A 185 -14.59 5.60 -9.55
N VAL A 186 -13.72 5.78 -10.55
CA VAL A 186 -12.44 6.50 -10.43
C VAL A 186 -12.44 7.75 -11.29
N GLY A 187 -11.61 8.74 -10.94
CA GLY A 187 -11.55 10.00 -11.67
C GLY A 187 -10.93 11.11 -10.84
N ARG A 188 -10.58 12.24 -11.48
CA ARG A 188 -9.95 13.39 -10.80
C ARG A 188 -10.85 13.95 -9.67
N PRO A 189 -10.30 14.68 -8.69
CA PRO A 189 -11.11 15.40 -7.72
C PRO A 189 -12.17 16.28 -8.44
N ASN A 190 -13.38 16.34 -7.87
CA ASN A 190 -14.49 17.18 -8.34
C ASN A 190 -15.07 16.91 -9.75
N VAL A 191 -14.73 15.79 -10.41
CA VAL A 191 -15.35 15.39 -11.71
C VAL A 191 -16.80 14.88 -11.59
N GLY A 192 -17.43 15.00 -10.42
CA GLY A 192 -18.81 14.56 -10.21
C GLY A 192 -18.99 13.09 -9.81
N LYS A 193 -17.94 12.40 -9.35
CA LYS A 193 -18.03 10.99 -8.87
C LYS A 193 -19.15 10.79 -7.85
N SER A 194 -19.19 11.61 -6.79
CA SER A 194 -20.21 11.54 -5.75
C SER A 194 -21.61 11.81 -6.29
N THR A 195 -21.74 12.67 -7.31
CA THR A 195 -23.01 12.93 -7.99
C THR A 195 -23.48 11.70 -8.74
N LEU A 196 -22.63 11.09 -9.57
CA LEU A 196 -22.96 9.87 -10.30
C LEU A 196 -23.38 8.74 -9.36
N ILE A 197 -22.59 8.53 -8.30
CA ILE A 197 -22.86 7.52 -7.28
C ILE A 197 -24.22 7.75 -6.61
N ASN A 198 -24.52 8.98 -6.18
CA ASN A 198 -25.80 9.30 -5.55
C ASN A 198 -26.97 9.13 -6.52
N THR A 199 -26.79 9.45 -7.80
CA THR A 199 -27.82 9.22 -8.81
C THR A 199 -28.07 7.73 -9.01
N LEU A 200 -27.01 6.92 -9.07
CA LEU A 200 -27.13 5.47 -9.20
C LEU A 200 -27.83 4.84 -8.00
N VAL A 201 -27.47 5.23 -6.77
CA VAL A 201 -28.06 4.70 -5.53
C VAL A 201 -29.47 5.24 -5.29
N GLY A 202 -29.76 6.47 -5.72
CA GLY A 202 -31.03 7.16 -5.48
C GLY A 202 -32.13 6.91 -6.53
N GLU A 203 -31.87 6.15 -7.59
CA GLU A 203 -32.92 5.76 -8.54
C GLU A 203 -33.95 4.81 -7.87
N GLN A 204 -35.25 5.00 -8.16
CA GLN A 204 -36.37 4.22 -7.58
C GLN A 204 -36.29 2.69 -7.82
N ARG A 205 -35.31 2.24 -8.61
CA ARG A 205 -35.09 0.82 -8.95
C ARG A 205 -33.87 0.22 -8.26
N VAL A 206 -33.16 1.01 -7.46
CA VAL A 206 -31.93 0.58 -6.79
C VAL A 206 -32.19 0.41 -5.31
N ILE A 207 -32.20 -0.84 -4.86
CA ILE A 207 -32.37 -1.17 -3.44
C ILE A 207 -30.97 -1.23 -2.82
N ALA A 208 -30.64 -0.25 -1.99
CA ALA A 208 -29.41 -0.24 -1.20
C ALA A 208 -29.62 -1.04 0.09
N PHE A 209 -28.69 -1.92 0.43
CA PHE A 209 -28.71 -2.64 1.70
C PHE A 209 -27.84 -1.92 2.73
N ASP A 210 -28.43 -1.39 3.81
CA ASP A 210 -27.68 -0.89 4.95
C ASP A 210 -27.34 -2.04 5.90
N MET A 211 -26.15 -2.64 5.73
CA MET A 211 -25.63 -3.58 6.73
C MET A 211 -24.91 -2.80 7.85
N PRO A 212 -25.31 -2.97 9.13
CA PRO A 212 -24.57 -2.42 10.27
C PRO A 212 -23.29 -3.23 10.51
N GLY A 213 -22.11 -2.60 10.51
CA GLY A 213 -20.85 -3.26 10.88
C GLY A 213 -19.59 -2.84 10.12
N THR A 214 -19.70 -2.08 9.04
CA THR A 214 -18.52 -1.72 8.21
C THR A 214 -17.80 -0.47 8.73
N THR A 215 -16.89 -0.66 9.68
CA THR A 215 -15.89 0.35 10.05
C THR A 215 -14.49 -0.21 9.93
N ARG A 216 -13.75 0.18 8.87
CA ARG A 216 -12.67 1.18 8.98
C ARG A 216 -11.94 1.49 7.67
N ASP A 217 -11.94 0.61 6.68
CA ASP A 217 -11.29 0.88 5.39
C ASP A 217 -12.12 0.24 4.25
N SER A 218 -12.37 1.03 3.19
CA SER A 218 -13.32 0.84 2.07
C SER A 218 -14.81 0.73 2.44
N ILE A 219 -15.62 1.68 1.97
CA ILE A 219 -17.10 1.64 2.11
C ILE A 219 -17.65 0.98 0.84
N GLU A 220 -18.02 -0.30 0.94
CA GLU A 220 -18.77 -1.02 -0.09
C GLU A 220 -20.27 -0.72 0.04
N VAL A 221 -20.95 -0.42 -1.08
CA VAL A 221 -22.40 -0.19 -1.12
C VAL A 221 -23.04 -1.21 -2.07
N PRO A 222 -23.65 -2.28 -1.53
CA PRO A 222 -24.38 -3.25 -2.33
C PRO A 222 -25.68 -2.62 -2.87
N PHE A 223 -26.00 -2.93 -4.11
CA PHE A 223 -27.21 -2.46 -4.76
C PHE A 223 -27.72 -3.45 -5.81
N GLU A 224 -29.03 -3.47 -6.05
CA GLU A 224 -29.63 -4.30 -7.10
C GLU A 224 -30.20 -3.43 -8.22
N ARG A 225 -30.00 -3.83 -9.48
CA ARG A 225 -30.62 -3.19 -10.64
C ARG A 225 -30.99 -4.25 -11.67
N ASP A 226 -32.24 -4.21 -12.15
CA ASP A 226 -32.78 -5.13 -13.15
C ASP A 226 -32.58 -6.62 -12.79
N GLY A 227 -32.76 -6.96 -11.51
CA GLY A 227 -32.60 -8.33 -11.00
C GLY A 227 -31.14 -8.79 -10.85
N LYS A 228 -30.16 -7.90 -11.04
CA LYS A 228 -28.73 -8.19 -10.89
C LYS A 228 -28.14 -7.45 -9.70
N LYS A 229 -27.33 -8.16 -8.92
CA LYS A 229 -26.60 -7.61 -7.79
C LYS A 229 -25.31 -6.94 -8.25
N PHE A 230 -25.01 -5.82 -7.62
CA PHE A 230 -23.82 -5.03 -7.82
C PHE A 230 -23.31 -4.53 -6.47
N THR A 231 -22.02 -4.18 -6.41
CA THR A 231 -21.43 -3.53 -5.24
C THR A 231 -20.57 -2.37 -5.70
N LEU A 232 -20.86 -1.15 -5.23
CA LEU A 232 -19.98 0.01 -5.44
C LEU A 232 -18.84 -0.02 -4.43
N ILE A 233 -17.59 -0.03 -4.90
CA ILE A 233 -16.40 0.10 -4.06
C ILE A 233 -16.00 1.58 -3.98
N ASP A 234 -15.53 1.99 -2.79
CA ASP A 234 -14.94 3.31 -2.52
C ASP A 234 -15.93 4.47 -2.49
N THR A 235 -17.02 4.28 -1.76
CA THR A 235 -18.08 5.27 -1.58
C THR A 235 -17.84 6.22 -0.41
N ALA A 236 -16.59 6.52 -0.05
CA ALA A 236 -16.22 7.37 1.08
C ALA A 236 -16.99 8.71 1.14
N GLY A 237 -17.42 9.22 -0.02
CA GLY A 237 -18.26 10.42 -0.18
C GLY A 237 -19.77 10.27 0.06
N ILE A 238 -20.34 9.06 0.17
CA ILE A 238 -21.79 8.86 0.38
C ILE A 238 -22.17 8.97 1.86
N ARG A 239 -21.40 8.35 2.78
CA ARG A 239 -21.77 8.32 4.22
C ARG A 239 -21.37 9.55 5.02
N ARG A 240 -20.39 10.34 4.58
CA ARG A 240 -19.83 11.49 5.35
C ARG A 240 -20.59 12.81 5.15
N ARG A 241 -21.94 12.81 5.13
CA ARG A 241 -22.72 14.06 5.11
C ARG A 241 -22.85 14.77 6.47
N GLY A 242 -22.13 14.33 7.50
CA GLY A 242 -22.14 14.96 8.82
C GLY A 242 -20.78 15.56 9.21
N LYS A 243 -20.57 16.85 8.90
CA LYS A 243 -19.60 17.78 9.51
C LYS A 243 -18.27 17.19 10.01
N ILE A 244 -17.26 17.01 9.16
CA ILE A 244 -15.84 17.00 9.60
C ILE A 244 -15.00 17.71 8.53
N PHE A 245 -14.09 18.56 9.01
CA PHE A 245 -13.22 19.47 8.29
C PHE A 245 -12.54 18.91 7.02
N GLU A 246 -12.55 19.71 5.95
CA GLU A 246 -11.86 19.59 4.66
C GLU A 246 -10.31 19.60 4.74
N ALA A 247 -9.72 19.19 5.86
CA ALA A 247 -8.28 19.15 6.01
C ALA A 247 -7.72 17.86 5.38
N ILE A 248 -7.44 17.92 4.08
CA ILE A 248 -6.60 16.96 3.33
C ILE A 248 -7.25 15.56 3.17
N GLU A 249 -8.45 15.50 2.58
CA GLU A 249 -8.84 14.31 1.80
C GLU A 249 -8.10 14.34 0.45
N LYS A 250 -6.76 14.29 0.46
CA LYS A 250 -6.01 13.90 -0.73
C LYS A 250 -6.33 12.43 -0.95
N PHE A 251 -7.07 12.13 -2.02
CA PHE A 251 -7.30 10.77 -2.52
C PHE A 251 -6.02 9.95 -2.33
N SER A 252 -6.05 8.95 -1.42
CA SER A 252 -4.95 8.02 -1.28
C SER A 252 -4.88 7.24 -2.59
N VAL A 253 -3.75 7.39 -3.29
CA VAL A 253 -3.47 6.64 -4.52
C VAL A 253 -3.54 5.15 -4.23
N VAL A 254 -3.08 4.72 -3.04
CA VAL A 254 -3.18 3.33 -2.59
C VAL A 254 -4.63 2.87 -2.50
N LYS A 255 -5.52 3.65 -1.88
CA LYS A 255 -6.96 3.31 -1.82
C LYS A 255 -7.57 3.20 -3.21
N THR A 256 -7.26 4.14 -4.10
CA THR A 256 -7.73 4.08 -5.50
C THR A 256 -7.24 2.81 -6.19
N MET A 257 -5.97 2.45 -6.00
CA MET A 257 -5.40 1.22 -6.57
C MET A 257 -6.01 -0.04 -5.96
N GLN A 258 -6.29 -0.06 -4.66
CA GLN A 258 -7.02 -1.14 -3.99
C GLN A 258 -8.42 -1.29 -4.56
N SER A 259 -9.15 -0.19 -4.73
CA SER A 259 -10.50 -0.17 -5.32
C SER A 259 -10.51 -0.69 -6.76
N ILE A 260 -9.51 -0.31 -7.56
CA ILE A 260 -9.33 -0.83 -8.93
C ILE A 260 -9.04 -2.33 -8.90
N ALA A 261 -8.15 -2.77 -8.02
CA ALA A 261 -7.73 -4.15 -7.90
C ALA A 261 -8.83 -5.09 -7.38
N ASP A 262 -9.73 -4.58 -6.54
CA ASP A 262 -10.85 -5.33 -5.96
C ASP A 262 -12.13 -5.28 -6.84
N ALA A 263 -12.15 -4.44 -7.89
CA ALA A 263 -13.31 -4.28 -8.77
C ALA A 263 -13.33 -5.25 -9.96
N ASN A 264 -14.54 -5.66 -10.37
CA ASN A 264 -14.75 -6.34 -11.65
C ASN A 264 -14.85 -5.36 -12.81
N VAL A 265 -15.41 -4.16 -12.56
CA VAL A 265 -15.59 -3.11 -13.57
C VAL A 265 -15.09 -1.79 -12.99
N VAL A 266 -14.28 -1.07 -13.76
CA VAL A 266 -13.80 0.27 -13.40
C VAL A 266 -14.42 1.30 -14.33
N VAL A 267 -15.09 2.29 -13.77
CA VAL A 267 -15.68 3.42 -14.51
C VAL A 267 -14.81 4.65 -14.28
N LEU A 268 -14.12 5.11 -15.33
CA LEU A 268 -13.31 6.31 -15.29
C LEU A 268 -14.15 7.54 -15.68
N LEU A 269 -14.27 8.50 -14.76
CA LEU A 269 -14.88 9.81 -15.00
C LEU A 269 -13.80 10.83 -15.36
N LEU A 270 -14.00 11.52 -16.48
CA LEU A 270 -13.05 12.47 -17.08
C LEU A 270 -13.34 13.92 -16.69
#